data_AF-A0A967MPZ1-F1
#
_entry.id   AF-A0A967MPZ1-F1
#
_cell.length_a   1.000
_cell.length_b   1.000
_cell.length_c   1.000
_cell.angle_alpha   90.00
_cell.angle_beta   90.00
_cell.angle_gamma   90.00
#
_symmetry.space_group_name_H-M   'P 1'
#
loop_
_entity.id
_entity.type
_entity.pdbx_description
1 polymer ?
#
loop_
_entity_poly.entity_id
_entity_poly.type
_entity_poly.pdbx_seq_one_letter_code
_entity_poly.pdbx_strand_id
1 'polypeptide(L)' 'MARAALPGYANRERGDRVRAPPPPHRTGSRPVTLSALHGYPRIGHDRELKRVTERYWAGRASEEELLATGSELRLAA' A
#
# COMPACT_ATOMS: atom_id res chain seq x y z
N MET A 1 -20.15 22.98 40.46
CA MET A 1 -19.23 22.12 39.69
C MET A 1 -19.62 22.18 38.22
N ALA A 2 -19.08 23.17 37.48
CA ALA A 2 -19.42 23.44 36.08
C ALA A 2 -18.39 22.79 35.15
N ARG A 3 -18.84 22.04 34.13
CA ARG A 3 -17.97 21.56 33.05
C ARG A 3 -17.94 22.60 31.94
N ALA A 4 -16.74 23.14 31.67
CA ALA A 4 -16.49 24.07 30.59
C ALA A 4 -16.68 23.38 29.22
N ALA A 5 -17.48 23.99 28.34
CA ALA A 5 -17.53 23.67 26.93
C ALA A 5 -16.30 24.28 26.24
N LEU A 6 -15.53 23.46 25.51
CA LEU A 6 -14.36 23.94 24.77
C LEU A 6 -14.81 24.82 23.59
N PRO A 7 -14.18 25.99 23.36
CA PRO A 7 -14.45 26.83 22.21
C PRO A 7 -13.74 26.21 20.99
N GLY A 8 -14.46 25.96 19.89
CA GLY A 8 -13.79 25.74 18.60
C GLY A 8 -14.37 24.71 17.64
N TYR A 9 -15.45 23.99 17.97
CA TYR A 9 -16.11 23.12 17.00
C TYR A 9 -17.53 23.60 16.70
N ALA A 10 -17.63 24.83 16.19
CA ALA A 10 -18.83 25.29 15.52
C ALA A 10 -18.89 24.59 14.15
N ASN A 11 -19.76 23.58 14.02
CA ASN A 11 -20.13 23.02 12.72
C ASN A 11 -20.81 24.13 11.90
N ARG A 12 -20.02 24.83 11.08
CA ARG A 12 -20.51 25.81 10.12
C ARG A 12 -21.29 25.04 9.06
N GLU A 13 -22.60 25.17 9.11
CA GLU A 13 -23.53 24.67 8.10
C GLU A 13 -23.07 25.14 6.71
N ARG A 14 -22.50 24.21 5.93
CA ARG A 14 -22.22 24.45 4.51
C ARG A 14 -23.53 24.26 3.77
N GLY A 15 -24.16 25.38 3.45
CA GLY A 15 -25.32 25.48 2.58
C GLY A 15 -25.16 24.66 1.29
N ASP A 16 -26.22 23.94 0.98
CA ASP A 16 -26.86 23.94 -0.33
C ASP A 16 -25.95 23.71 -1.54
N ARG A 17 -25.20 22.61 -1.54
CA ARG A 17 -24.78 21.99 -2.79
C ARG A 17 -25.84 20.99 -3.21
N VAL A 18 -26.70 21.41 -4.13
CA VAL A 18 -27.56 20.53 -4.93
C VAL A 18 -26.70 19.36 -5.39
N ARG A 19 -26.92 18.18 -4.80
CA ARG A 19 -26.26 16.94 -5.22
C ARG A 19 -26.74 16.65 -6.63
N ALA A 20 -25.87 16.84 -7.62
CA ALA A 20 -26.19 16.48 -9.01
C ALA A 20 -26.75 15.05 -9.04
N PRO A 21 -27.82 14.79 -9.82
CA PRO A 21 -28.38 13.45 -9.90
C PRO A 21 -27.29 12.48 -10.38
N PRO A 22 -27.18 11.29 -9.78
CA PRO A 22 -26.22 10.30 -10.25
C PRO A 22 -26.50 9.99 -11.73
N PRO A 23 -25.45 9.83 -12.57
CA PRO A 23 -25.63 9.58 -13.99
C PRO A 23 -26.47 8.30 -14.20
N PRO A 24 -27.45 8.31 -15.13
CA PRO A 24 -28.31 7.17 -15.37
C PRO A 24 -27.59 6.13 -16.24
N HIS A 25 -26.75 5.29 -15.61
CA HIS A 25 -26.58 3.86 -15.92
C HIS A 25 -25.41 3.26 -15.12
N ARG A 26 -25.70 2.23 -14.31
CA ARG A 26 -24.77 1.11 -14.14
C ARG A 26 -25.56 -0.17 -14.39
N THR A 27 -25.87 -0.39 -15.67
CA THR A 27 -26.44 -1.64 -16.16
C THR A 27 -25.53 -2.79 -15.74
N GLY A 28 -25.97 -3.58 -14.75
CA GLY A 28 -25.38 -4.85 -14.35
C GLY A 28 -23.93 -4.79 -13.86
N SER A 29 -23.71 -4.39 -12.60
CA SER A 29 -22.45 -4.69 -11.92
C SER A 29 -22.37 -6.21 -11.71
N ARG A 30 -21.76 -6.94 -12.64
CA ARG A 30 -21.30 -8.30 -12.35
C ARG A 30 -20.43 -8.23 -11.09
N PRO A 31 -20.65 -9.08 -10.07
CA PRO A 31 -19.79 -9.07 -8.90
C PRO A 31 -18.35 -9.34 -9.35
N VAL A 32 -17.46 -8.40 -9.09
CA VAL A 32 -16.02 -8.61 -9.28
C VAL A 32 -15.59 -9.55 -8.17
N THR A 33 -14.96 -10.68 -8.53
CA THR A 33 -14.33 -11.56 -7.55
C THR A 33 -12.96 -10.98 -7.19
N LEU A 34 -12.76 -10.67 -5.92
CA LEU A 34 -11.47 -10.22 -5.40
C LEU A 34 -10.65 -11.44 -4.96
N SER A 35 -9.41 -11.51 -5.41
CA SER A 35 -8.45 -12.55 -5.02
C SER A 35 -7.26 -11.89 -4.33
N ALA A 36 -6.77 -12.51 -3.26
CA ALA A 36 -5.57 -12.07 -2.55
C ALA A 36 -4.55 -13.20 -2.51
N LEU A 37 -3.28 -12.88 -2.79
CA LEU A 37 -2.16 -13.81 -2.78
C LEU A 37 -1.19 -13.39 -1.68
N HIS A 38 -1.11 -14.17 -0.61
CA HIS A 38 -0.16 -13.95 0.47
C HIS A 38 1.05 -14.87 0.34
N GLY A 39 2.23 -14.35 0.69
CA GLY A 39 3.44 -15.16 0.79
C GLY A 39 4.11 -15.51 -0.53
N TYR A 40 4.02 -14.61 -1.54
CA TYR A 40 4.78 -14.80 -2.79
C TYR A 40 6.29 -14.98 -2.50
N PRO A 41 6.98 -15.92 -3.17
CA PRO A 41 8.40 -16.19 -2.89
C PRO A 41 9.28 -14.96 -3.10
N ARG A 42 9.97 -14.53 -2.04
CA ARG A 42 10.87 -13.36 -2.07
C ARG A 42 12.29 -13.68 -2.53
N ILE A 43 12.58 -14.96 -2.78
CA ILE A 43 13.95 -15.42 -3.03
C ILE A 43 14.46 -15.03 -4.43
N GLY A 44 13.53 -14.75 -5.36
CA GLY A 44 13.77 -14.49 -6.78
C GLY A 44 13.93 -15.76 -7.61
N HIS A 45 13.80 -15.67 -8.94
CA HIS A 45 13.78 -16.82 -9.85
C HIS A 45 15.04 -17.67 -9.72
N ASP A 46 16.19 -17.01 -9.66
CA ASP A 46 17.48 -17.69 -9.57
C ASP A 46 18.03 -17.71 -8.15
N ARG A 47 17.25 -17.35 -7.13
CA ARG A 47 17.70 -17.23 -5.72
C ARG A 47 18.72 -16.11 -5.51
N GLU A 48 18.51 -14.99 -6.18
CA GLU A 48 19.29 -13.75 -6.12
C GLU A 48 19.48 -13.30 -4.67
N LEU A 49 18.40 -13.30 -3.89
CA LEU A 49 18.43 -12.87 -2.49
C LEU A 49 19.38 -13.73 -1.66
N LYS A 50 19.36 -15.06 -1.86
CA LYS A 50 20.31 -15.95 -1.18
C LYS A 50 21.76 -15.59 -1.52
N ARG A 51 22.06 -15.47 -2.82
CA ARG A 51 23.44 -15.28 -3.29
C ARG A 51 24.04 -13.99 -2.73
N VAL A 52 23.30 -12.88 -2.79
CA VAL A 52 23.80 -11.59 -2.29
C VAL A 52 23.92 -11.61 -0.76
N THR A 53 23.00 -12.24 -0.03
CA THR A 53 23.09 -12.39 1.43
C THR A 53 24.32 -13.19 1.85
N GLU A 54 24.59 -14.33 1.21
CA GLU A 54 25.78 -15.14 1.53
C GLU A 54 27.09 -14.41 1.17
N ARG A 55 27.10 -13.65 0.07
CA ARG A 55 28.25 -12.79 -0.28
C ARG A 55 28.46 -11.69 0.74
N TYR A 56 27.39 -11.05 1.21
CA TYR A 56 27.46 -10.02 2.25
C TYR A 56 28.02 -10.58 3.55
N TRP A 57 27.53 -11.74 4.02
CA TRP A 57 28.10 -12.42 5.20
C TRP A 57 29.57 -12.81 5.03
N ALA A 58 29.98 -13.14 3.81
CA ALA A 58 31.37 -13.43 3.48
C ALA A 58 32.24 -12.17 3.28
N GLY A 59 31.69 -10.96 3.45
CA GLY A 59 32.38 -9.69 3.22
C GLY A 59 32.70 -9.39 1.75
N ARG A 60 31.99 -10.03 0.81
CA ARG A 60 32.19 -9.93 -0.65
C ARG A 60 31.07 -9.18 -1.39
N ALA A 61 30.20 -8.52 -0.65
CA ALA A 61 29.17 -7.61 -1.16
C ALA A 61 28.99 -6.48 -0.14
N SER A 62 28.64 -5.29 -0.62
CA SER A 62 28.34 -4.17 0.26
C SER A 62 26.90 -4.24 0.78
N GLU A 63 26.58 -3.44 1.80
CA GLU A 63 25.21 -3.32 2.29
C GLU A 63 24.29 -2.75 1.20
N GLU A 64 24.78 -1.79 0.42
CA GLU A 64 24.05 -1.19 -0.70
C GLU A 64 23.70 -2.24 -1.77
N GLU A 65 24.63 -3.14 -2.10
CA GLU A 65 24.38 -4.23 -3.06
C GLU A 65 23.26 -5.16 -2.56
N LEU A 66 23.30 -5.55 -1.27
CA LEU A 66 22.25 -6.36 -0.65
C LEU A 66 20.88 -5.67 -0.69
N LEU A 67 20.82 -4.39 -0.33
CA LEU A 67 19.59 -3.61 -0.30
C LEU A 67 19.03 -3.36 -1.71
N ALA A 68 19.91 -3.10 -2.68
CA ALA A 68 19.55 -2.91 -4.09
C ALA A 68 18.91 -4.18 -4.67
N THR A 69 19.56 -5.35 -4.53
CA THR A 69 18.98 -6.62 -4.99
C THR A 69 17.62 -6.89 -4.33
N GLY A 70 17.50 -6.63 -3.02
CA GLY A 70 16.21 -6.77 -2.32
C GLY A 70 15.14 -5.81 -2.86
N SER A 71 15.51 -4.62 -3.30
CA SER A 71 14.60 -3.64 -3.91
C SER A 71 14.15 -4.07 -5.30
N GLU A 72 15.08 -4.53 -6.14
CA GLU A 72 14.80 -5.05 -7.48
C GLU A 72 13.81 -6.22 -7.43
N LEU A 73 13.99 -7.16 -6.50
CA LEU A 73 13.08 -8.29 -6.33
C LEU A 73 11.66 -7.89 -5.89
N ARG A 74 11.50 -6.76 -5.19
CA ARG A 74 10.16 -6.23 -4.84
C ARG A 74 9.49 -5.52 -6.00
N LEU A 75 10.25 -4.94 -6.92
CA LEU A 75 9.73 -4.28 -8.12
C LEU A 75 9.41 -5.27 -9.24
N ALA A 76 10.08 -6.42 -9.25
CA ALA A 76 9.83 -7.50 -10.21
C ALA A 76 8.62 -8.38 -9.85
N ALA A 77 8.05 -8.22 -8.66
CA ALA A 77 6.94 -9.01 -8.13
C ALA A 77 5.56 -8.44 -8.50
#